data_AF-A0A538PG47-F1
#
_entry.id   AF-A0A538PG47-F1
#
_cell.length_a   1.000
_cell.length_b   1.000
_cell.length_c   1.000
_cell.angle_alpha   90.00
_cell.angle_beta   90.00
_cell.angle_gamma   90.00
#
_symmetry.space_group_name_H-M   'P 1'
#
loop_
_entity.id
_entity.type
_entity.pdbx_description
1 polymer ?
#
loop_
_entity_poly.entity_id
_entity_poly.type
_entity_poly.pdbx_seq_one_letter_code
_entity_poly.pdbx_strand_id
1 'polypeptide(L)'
;MRVFAFAWLAAACTVPVARPAAKPEPPTLDIEEPWTDPTADVPQRSKRPVRDRAAALKNPAAPAIAIRHATIMTASGQTITDGTIVLSGGAIAALGGAGVAIPSGARVVDGTGKFVTPGLIDAHSHLGVYAAPGAHATDDGNEVTGPVTAQARAQYACRARRT
;
A
#
# COMPACT_ATOMS: atom_id res chain seq x y z
N MET A 1 16.56 -78.02 -21.23
CA MET A 1 17.86 -77.33 -21.12
C MET A 1 17.58 -75.92 -20.61
N ARG A 2 18.16 -75.53 -19.47
CA ARG A 2 17.76 -74.40 -18.62
C ARG A 2 18.25 -73.06 -19.18
N VAL A 3 17.40 -72.04 -19.21
CA VAL A 3 17.79 -70.64 -19.46
C VAL A 3 17.78 -69.90 -18.12
N PHE A 4 18.94 -69.36 -17.75
CA PHE A 4 19.17 -68.59 -16.52
C PHE A 4 18.77 -67.12 -16.73
N ALA A 5 17.96 -66.58 -15.82
CA ALA A 5 17.67 -65.15 -15.75
C ALA A 5 18.77 -64.46 -14.93
N PHE A 6 19.45 -63.48 -15.53
CA PHE A 6 20.37 -62.57 -14.85
C PHE A 6 19.58 -61.41 -14.24
N ALA A 7 19.54 -61.33 -12.91
CA ALA A 7 19.03 -60.16 -12.20
C ALA A 7 20.13 -59.11 -12.07
N TRP A 8 19.89 -57.92 -12.62
CA TRP A 8 20.71 -56.73 -12.41
C TRP A 8 20.33 -56.08 -11.07
N LEU A 9 21.28 -56.00 -10.15
CA LEU A 9 21.13 -55.31 -8.87
C LEU A 9 21.60 -53.86 -9.03
N ALA A 10 20.67 -52.90 -9.08
CA ALA A 10 21.00 -51.49 -9.01
C ALA A 10 21.24 -51.08 -7.55
N ALA A 11 22.49 -50.80 -7.20
CA ALA A 11 22.86 -50.28 -5.88
C ALA A 11 22.57 -48.77 -5.82
N ALA A 12 21.50 -48.38 -5.15
CA ALA A 12 21.23 -46.98 -4.81
C ALA A 12 22.12 -46.57 -3.61
N CYS A 13 23.14 -45.75 -3.85
CA CYS A 13 23.90 -45.11 -2.77
C CYS A 13 23.07 -43.96 -2.20
N THR A 14 22.42 -44.18 -1.05
CA THR A 14 21.82 -43.12 -0.24
C THR A 14 22.90 -42.48 0.63
N VAL A 15 23.32 -41.26 0.28
CA VAL A 15 24.16 -40.45 1.17
C VAL A 15 23.24 -39.83 2.23
N PRO A 16 23.43 -40.10 3.53
CA PRO A 16 22.64 -39.44 4.57
C PRO A 16 23.04 -37.96 4.63
N VAL A 17 22.10 -37.07 4.29
CA VAL A 17 22.26 -35.64 4.57
C VAL A 17 22.17 -35.47 6.08
N ALA A 18 23.27 -35.08 6.72
CA ALA A 18 23.28 -34.75 8.14
C ALA A 18 22.32 -33.58 8.37
N ARG A 19 21.33 -33.78 9.24
CA ARG A 19 20.44 -32.72 9.70
C ARG A 19 21.31 -31.64 10.37
N PRO A 20 21.15 -30.34 10.04
CA PRO A 20 21.86 -29.30 10.75
C PRO A 20 21.57 -29.44 12.24
N ALA A 21 22.61 -29.27 13.07
CA ALA A 21 22.51 -29.41 14.52
C ALA A 21 21.29 -28.63 15.03
N ALA A 22 20.52 -29.26 15.93
CA ALA A 22 19.38 -28.60 16.56
C ALA A 22 19.87 -27.27 17.17
N LYS A 23 19.12 -26.19 16.90
CA LYS A 23 19.41 -24.87 17.46
C LYS A 23 19.49 -25.03 18.99
N PRO A 24 20.57 -24.54 19.64
CA PRO A 24 20.66 -24.62 21.09
C PRO A 24 19.42 -23.98 21.70
N GLU A 25 18.91 -24.61 22.76
CA GLU A 25 17.76 -24.10 23.47
C GLU A 25 18.07 -22.67 23.95
N PRO A 26 17.18 -21.70 23.69
CA PRO A 26 17.41 -20.33 24.14
C PRO A 26 17.64 -20.36 25.66
N PRO A 27 18.61 -19.56 26.16
CA PRO A 27 18.86 -19.50 27.59
C PRO A 27 17.57 -19.11 28.30
N THR A 28 17.30 -19.75 29.43
CA THR A 28 16.22 -19.33 30.31
C THR A 28 16.46 -17.86 30.66
N LEU A 29 15.50 -17.01 30.34
CA LEU A 29 15.57 -15.61 30.73
C LEU A 29 15.34 -15.57 32.24
N ASP A 30 16.41 -15.37 33.02
CA ASP A 30 16.38 -15.24 34.49
C ASP A 30 15.79 -13.90 34.96
N ILE A 31 14.81 -13.38 34.21
CA ILE A 31 14.14 -12.11 34.49
C ILE A 31 12.95 -12.43 35.41
N GLU A 32 13.23 -12.50 36.72
CA GLU A 32 12.22 -12.61 37.79
C GLU A 32 11.53 -11.28 38.08
N GLU A 33 12.12 -10.16 37.63
CA GLU A 33 11.53 -8.83 37.84
C GLU A 33 10.25 -8.70 37.00
N PRO A 34 9.10 -8.36 37.61
CA PRO A 34 7.88 -8.17 36.87
C PRO A 34 8.10 -7.04 35.87
N TRP A 35 7.87 -7.34 34.59
CA TRP A 35 7.97 -6.36 33.54
C TRP A 35 7.12 -5.15 33.90
N THR A 36 7.79 -4.03 34.16
CA THR A 36 7.13 -2.75 34.41
C THR A 36 6.98 -2.09 33.05
N ASP A 37 5.75 -1.94 32.58
CA ASP A 37 5.48 -1.28 31.32
C ASP A 37 6.03 0.16 31.39
N PRO A 38 7.08 0.51 30.62
CA PRO A 38 7.59 1.89 30.61
C PRO A 38 6.55 2.87 30.05
N THR A 39 5.45 2.37 29.50
CA THR A 39 4.31 3.13 29.03
C THR A 39 3.09 3.10 29.97
N ALA A 40 3.17 2.46 31.14
CA ALA A 40 2.08 2.43 32.13
C ALA A 40 1.60 3.83 32.51
N ASP A 41 2.54 4.76 32.70
CA ASP A 41 2.26 6.15 33.09
C ASP A 41 2.05 7.07 31.88
N VAL A 42 2.20 6.55 30.65
CA VAL A 42 1.92 7.31 29.45
C VAL A 42 0.40 7.36 29.30
N PRO A 43 -0.23 8.55 29.33
CA PRO A 43 -1.66 8.65 29.14
C PRO A 43 -2.01 8.03 27.78
N GLN A 44 -2.71 6.90 27.83
CA GLN A 44 -3.24 6.22 26.66
C GLN A 44 -3.98 7.26 25.84
N ARG A 45 -3.44 7.57 24.66
CA ARG A 45 -4.04 8.56 23.77
C ARG A 45 -5.48 8.13 23.56
N SER A 46 -6.43 8.91 24.06
CA SER A 46 -7.85 8.62 23.90
C SER A 46 -8.10 8.28 22.44
N LYS A 47 -8.88 7.22 22.19
CA LYS A 47 -9.16 6.71 20.84
C LYS A 47 -9.36 7.91 19.93
N ARG A 48 -8.36 8.13 19.06
CA ARG A 48 -8.35 9.28 18.15
C ARG A 48 -9.76 9.32 17.54
N PRO A 49 -10.50 10.43 17.61
CA PRO A 49 -11.88 10.44 17.13
C PRO A 49 -11.83 9.88 15.71
N VAL A 50 -12.49 8.74 15.53
CA VAL A 50 -12.63 8.15 14.20
C VAL A 50 -13.43 9.19 13.46
N ARG A 51 -12.75 10.01 12.64
CA ARG A 51 -13.43 10.96 11.77
C ARG A 51 -14.50 10.15 11.07
N ASP A 52 -15.75 10.58 11.17
CA ASP A 52 -16.83 9.97 10.40
C ASP A 52 -16.41 10.04 8.94
N ARG A 53 -16.01 8.89 8.40
CA ARG A 53 -15.49 8.78 7.03
C ARG A 53 -16.55 9.23 6.03
N ALA A 54 -17.83 9.01 6.33
CA ALA A 54 -18.93 9.42 5.46
C ALA A 54 -19.08 10.95 5.43
N ALA A 55 -18.93 11.61 6.58
CA ALA A 55 -18.93 13.07 6.64
C ALA A 55 -17.69 13.69 5.98
N ALA A 56 -16.51 13.07 6.13
CA ALA A 56 -15.26 13.57 5.55
C ALA A 56 -15.19 13.46 4.02
N LEU A 57 -15.97 12.57 3.40
CA LEU A 57 -16.02 12.37 1.95
C LEU A 57 -16.99 13.32 1.24
N LYS A 58 -17.92 13.94 1.97
CA LYS A 58 -18.88 14.88 1.39
C LYS A 58 -18.31 16.28 1.40
N ASN A 59 -17.98 16.78 0.22
CA ASN A 59 -17.63 18.19 0.01
C ASN A 59 -18.80 18.89 -0.71
N PRO A 60 -19.76 19.49 0.01
CA PRO A 60 -20.90 20.16 -0.61
C PRO A 60 -20.50 21.37 -1.45
N ALA A 61 -19.30 21.92 -1.26
CA ALA A 61 -18.77 23.00 -2.10
C ALA A 61 -18.11 22.49 -3.40
N ALA A 62 -17.93 21.18 -3.56
CA ALA A 62 -17.36 20.64 -4.80
C ALA A 62 -18.36 20.79 -5.96
N PRO A 63 -17.94 21.40 -7.09
CA PRO A 63 -18.81 21.55 -8.25
C PRO A 63 -19.17 20.21 -8.86
N ALA A 64 -20.35 20.13 -9.47
CA ALA A 64 -20.75 18.96 -10.24
C ALA A 64 -19.96 18.88 -11.55
N ILE A 65 -19.42 17.71 -11.87
CA ILE A 65 -18.64 17.43 -13.09
C ILE A 65 -19.20 16.17 -13.73
N ALA A 66 -19.41 16.17 -15.03
CA ALA A 66 -19.77 14.98 -15.79
C ALA A 66 -18.72 14.71 -16.88
N ILE A 67 -18.17 13.50 -16.92
CA ILE A 67 -17.31 13.03 -18.01
C ILE A 67 -18.15 12.07 -18.84
N ARG A 68 -18.37 12.38 -20.12
CA ARG A 68 -19.21 11.57 -21.03
C ARG A 68 -18.40 10.96 -22.16
N HIS A 69 -18.94 9.93 -22.81
CA HIS A 69 -18.34 9.25 -23.96
C HIS A 69 -16.94 8.66 -23.70
N ALA A 70 -16.63 8.35 -22.44
CA ALA A 70 -15.33 7.80 -22.05
C ALA A 70 -15.37 6.27 -22.00
N THR A 71 -14.21 5.63 -22.16
CA THR A 71 -14.05 4.23 -21.75
C THR A 71 -13.73 4.21 -20.25
N ILE A 72 -14.71 3.81 -19.43
CA ILE A 72 -14.58 3.84 -17.96
C ILE A 72 -14.21 2.46 -17.44
N MET A 73 -13.06 2.37 -16.78
CA MET A 73 -12.61 1.17 -16.07
C MET A 73 -12.91 1.34 -14.59
N THR A 74 -13.77 0.49 -14.02
CA THR A 74 -14.13 0.56 -12.60
C THR A 74 -13.16 -0.24 -11.75
N ALA A 75 -13.05 0.13 -10.47
CA ALA A 75 -12.29 -0.66 -9.50
C ALA A 75 -12.90 -2.06 -9.27
N SER A 76 -14.19 -2.26 -9.60
CA SER A 76 -14.86 -3.56 -9.53
C SER A 76 -14.55 -4.49 -10.72
N GLY A 77 -13.71 -4.05 -11.66
CA GLY A 77 -13.29 -4.85 -12.82
C GLY A 77 -14.18 -4.73 -14.05
N GLN A 78 -15.25 -3.94 -14.00
CA GLN A 78 -16.09 -3.68 -15.16
C GLN A 78 -15.49 -2.58 -16.04
N THR A 79 -15.57 -2.76 -17.37
CA THR A 79 -15.29 -1.69 -18.33
C THR A 79 -16.60 -1.27 -19.00
N ILE A 80 -16.87 0.03 -19.03
CA ILE A 80 -18.03 0.64 -19.70
C ILE A 80 -17.51 1.43 -20.89
N THR A 81 -17.83 0.97 -22.10
CA THR A 81 -17.57 1.72 -23.34
C THR A 81 -18.65 2.77 -23.55
N ASP A 82 -18.27 3.92 -24.09
CA ASP A 82 -19.18 5.07 -24.25
C ASP A 82 -19.93 5.43 -22.95
N GLY A 83 -19.17 5.40 -21.84
CA GLY A 83 -19.66 5.60 -20.50
C GLY A 83 -19.73 7.07 -20.09
N THR A 84 -20.63 7.34 -19.16
CA THR A 84 -20.77 8.63 -18.49
C THR A 84 -20.64 8.45 -16.97
N ILE A 85 -19.81 9.28 -16.34
CA ILE A 85 -19.66 9.38 -14.89
C ILE A 85 -19.98 10.80 -14.43
N VAL A 86 -20.79 10.92 -13.38
CA VAL A 86 -21.16 12.18 -12.75
C VAL A 86 -20.57 12.21 -11.35
N LEU A 87 -19.78 13.25 -11.10
CA LEU A 87 -19.17 13.58 -9.82
C LEU A 87 -19.95 14.75 -9.22
N SER A 88 -20.40 14.62 -7.98
CA SER A 88 -21.08 15.69 -7.24
C SER A 88 -20.79 15.57 -5.75
N GLY A 89 -20.59 16.69 -5.08
CA GLY A 89 -20.34 16.70 -3.64
C GLY A 89 -19.06 15.98 -3.21
N GLY A 90 -18.06 15.88 -4.10
CA GLY A 90 -16.81 15.14 -3.87
C GLY A 90 -16.91 13.62 -4.03
N ALA A 91 -18.05 13.10 -4.50
CA ALA A 91 -18.30 11.68 -4.68
C ALA A 91 -18.85 11.36 -6.07
N ILE A 92 -18.86 10.07 -6.43
CA ILE A 92 -19.54 9.58 -7.63
C ILE A 92 -21.04 9.56 -7.36
N ALA A 93 -21.80 10.40 -8.07
CA ALA A 93 -23.25 10.50 -7.96
C ALA A 93 -23.96 9.53 -8.91
N ALA A 94 -23.41 9.30 -10.10
CA ALA A 94 -23.94 8.34 -11.08
C ALA A 94 -22.82 7.83 -12.00
N LEU A 95 -22.97 6.61 -12.50
CA LEU A 95 -22.06 5.96 -13.43
C LEU A 95 -22.85 4.95 -14.29
N GLY A 96 -22.59 4.93 -15.58
CA GLY A 96 -23.29 4.04 -16.53
C GLY A 96 -22.91 4.35 -17.97
N GLY A 97 -23.75 3.92 -18.92
CA GLY A 97 -23.58 4.25 -20.34
C GLY A 97 -23.94 5.70 -20.69
N ALA A 98 -24.01 6.01 -21.98
CA ALA A 98 -24.27 7.36 -22.49
C ALA A 98 -25.58 8.01 -21.98
N GLY A 99 -26.58 7.21 -21.58
CA GLY A 99 -27.88 7.68 -21.10
C GLY A 99 -27.93 8.20 -19.65
N VAL A 100 -26.80 8.23 -18.92
CA VAL A 100 -26.77 8.76 -17.55
C VAL A 100 -27.15 10.24 -17.54
N ALA A 101 -28.13 10.59 -16.70
CA ALA A 101 -28.59 11.97 -16.56
C ALA A 101 -27.50 12.86 -15.96
N ILE A 102 -27.23 13.98 -16.62
CA ILE A 102 -26.26 14.98 -16.17
C ILE A 102 -27.02 16.10 -15.45
N PRO A 103 -26.71 16.42 -14.18
CA PRO A 103 -27.33 17.52 -13.45
C PRO A 103 -27.16 18.86 -14.17
N SER A 104 -28.16 19.73 -14.06
CA SER A 104 -28.06 21.10 -14.58
C SER A 104 -26.93 21.86 -13.89
N GLY A 105 -26.17 22.65 -14.67
CA GLY A 105 -25.02 23.40 -14.18
C GLY A 105 -23.76 22.56 -13.92
N ALA A 106 -23.77 21.25 -14.18
CA ALA A 106 -22.56 20.45 -14.13
C ALA A 106 -21.59 20.84 -15.24
N ARG A 107 -20.30 20.88 -14.92
CA ARG A 107 -19.24 21.03 -15.94
C ARG A 107 -19.13 19.74 -16.73
N VAL A 108 -19.42 19.80 -18.03
CA VAL A 108 -19.31 18.64 -18.92
C VAL A 108 -17.91 18.57 -19.53
N VAL A 109 -17.31 17.39 -19.47
CA VAL A 109 -16.03 17.05 -20.09
C VAL A 109 -16.28 15.93 -21.11
N ASP A 110 -15.81 16.14 -22.33
CA ASP A 110 -15.86 15.12 -23.37
C ASP A 110 -14.67 14.16 -23.25
N GLY A 111 -14.99 12.90 -22.98
CA GLY A 111 -14.05 11.80 -22.80
C GLY A 111 -13.89 10.93 -24.06
N THR A 112 -14.42 11.34 -25.22
CA THR A 112 -14.33 10.56 -26.45
C THR A 112 -12.89 10.14 -26.76
N GLY A 113 -12.66 8.84 -26.94
CA GLY A 113 -11.34 8.26 -27.20
C GLY A 113 -10.40 8.27 -25.99
N LYS A 114 -10.89 8.61 -24.79
CA LYS A 114 -10.11 8.65 -23.55
C LYS A 114 -10.57 7.58 -22.57
N PHE A 115 -9.70 7.29 -21.61
CA PHE A 115 -9.94 6.34 -20.54
C PHE A 115 -10.13 7.06 -19.21
N VAL A 116 -11.08 6.59 -18.43
CA VAL A 116 -11.28 6.98 -17.03
C VAL A 116 -10.99 5.77 -16.16
N THR A 117 -10.02 5.89 -15.27
CA THR A 117 -9.62 4.84 -14.32
C THR A 117 -9.86 5.31 -12.90
N PRO A 118 -9.86 4.41 -11.90
CA PRO A 118 -9.69 4.83 -10.52
C PRO A 118 -8.39 5.62 -10.38
N GLY A 119 -8.36 6.57 -9.43
CA GLY A 119 -7.13 7.27 -9.09
C GLY A 119 -6.06 6.28 -8.64
N LEU A 120 -4.83 6.49 -9.08
CA LEU A 120 -3.70 5.66 -8.63
C LEU A 120 -3.43 5.91 -7.14
N ILE A 121 -3.11 4.84 -6.42
CA ILE A 121 -2.73 4.87 -5.02
C ILE A 121 -1.24 4.53 -4.95
N ASP A 122 -0.43 5.51 -4.55
CA ASP A 122 0.97 5.29 -4.21
C ASP A 122 1.06 4.88 -2.73
N ALA A 123 1.30 3.59 -2.50
CA ALA A 123 1.46 3.05 -1.15
C ALA A 123 2.89 3.20 -0.60
N HIS A 124 3.84 3.62 -1.43
CA HIS A 124 5.25 3.73 -1.06
C HIS A 124 5.91 4.92 -1.73
N SER A 125 5.94 6.02 -0.99
CA SER A 125 6.48 7.29 -1.47
C SER A 125 7.52 7.84 -0.52
N HIS A 126 8.60 8.39 -1.08
CA HIS A 126 9.60 9.17 -0.35
C HIS A 126 9.36 10.69 -0.51
N LEU A 127 8.16 11.10 -0.92
CA LEU A 127 7.80 12.52 -1.01
C LEU A 127 8.01 13.21 0.34
N GLY A 128 8.84 14.25 0.36
CA GLY A 128 9.21 15.00 1.56
C GLY A 128 10.36 14.39 2.39
N VAL A 129 10.95 13.28 1.94
CA VAL A 129 12.13 12.67 2.58
C VAL A 129 13.43 13.14 1.93
N TYR A 130 13.46 13.25 0.60
CA TYR A 130 14.65 13.72 -0.12
C TYR A 130 14.58 15.22 -0.41
N ALA A 131 15.71 15.91 -0.24
CA ALA A 131 15.85 17.31 -0.62
C ALA A 131 15.75 17.50 -2.15
N ALA A 132 15.21 18.65 -2.57
CA ALA A 132 15.17 19.06 -3.97
C ALA A 132 15.72 20.50 -4.11
N PRO A 133 16.84 20.72 -4.82
CA PRO A 133 17.68 19.71 -5.49
C PRO A 133 18.40 18.80 -4.49
N GLY A 134 18.60 17.54 -4.86
CA GLY A 134 19.27 16.55 -4.01
C GLY A 134 20.79 16.56 -4.18
N ALA A 135 21.51 16.22 -3.12
CA ALA A 135 22.94 15.90 -3.13
C ALA A 135 23.18 14.60 -2.35
N HIS A 136 24.31 13.93 -2.56
CA HIS A 136 24.68 12.73 -1.79
C HIS A 136 24.66 12.96 -0.28
N ALA A 137 25.00 14.17 0.17
CA ALA A 137 24.98 14.54 1.58
C ALA A 137 23.56 14.72 2.17
N THR A 138 22.52 14.64 1.34
CA THR A 138 21.10 14.81 1.74
C THR A 138 20.26 13.57 1.40
N ASP A 139 20.91 12.42 1.20
CA ASP A 139 20.30 11.13 0.86
C ASP A 139 19.83 10.41 2.14
N ASP A 140 18.84 11.02 2.81
CA ASP A 140 18.38 10.61 4.15
C ASP A 140 17.28 9.51 4.12
N GLY A 141 16.93 9.00 2.93
CA GLY A 141 15.76 8.14 2.80
C GLY A 141 16.00 6.66 3.04
N ASN A 142 17.24 6.18 2.90
CA ASN A 142 17.62 4.81 3.19
C ASN A 142 18.87 4.77 4.07
N GLU A 143 18.75 4.26 5.30
CA GLU A 143 19.91 4.06 6.18
C GLU A 143 20.53 2.69 5.91
N VAL A 144 21.72 2.67 5.31
CA VAL A 144 22.40 1.45 4.82
C VAL A 144 23.35 0.85 5.88
N THR A 145 23.57 1.56 6.99
CA THR A 145 24.67 1.30 7.93
C THR A 145 24.28 0.43 9.14
N GLY A 146 23.00 0.18 9.39
CA GLY A 146 22.55 -0.59 10.55
C GLY A 146 21.21 -1.30 10.38
N PRO A 147 20.98 -2.44 11.07
CA PRO A 147 19.75 -3.23 10.93
C PRO A 147 18.51 -2.59 11.59
N VAL A 148 18.70 -1.68 12.55
CA VAL A 148 17.62 -0.93 13.22
C VAL A 148 18.11 0.48 13.53
N THR A 149 17.42 1.48 13.02
CA THR A 149 17.73 2.89 13.25
C THR A 149 16.51 3.67 13.74
N ALA A 150 16.00 3.28 14.93
CA ALA A 150 14.82 3.90 15.54
C ALA A 150 14.97 5.40 15.84
N GLN A 151 16.19 5.91 15.82
CA GLN A 151 16.53 7.33 15.95
C GLN A 151 16.22 8.17 14.70
N ALA A 152 16.17 7.55 13.51
CA ALA A 152 15.89 8.28 12.28
C ALA A 152 14.44 8.80 12.31
N ARG A 153 14.27 10.11 12.07
CA ARG A 153 12.94 10.73 12.05
C ARG A 153 12.74 11.54 10.77
N ALA A 154 11.81 11.08 9.93
CA ALA A 154 11.42 11.75 8.69
C ALA A 154 11.03 13.22 8.88
N GLN A 155 10.50 13.60 10.03
CA GLN A 155 10.12 14.98 10.36
C GLN A 155 11.30 15.97 10.36
N TYR A 156 12.54 15.50 10.49
CA TYR A 156 13.72 16.36 10.41
C TYR A 156 14.27 16.51 8.99
N ALA A 157 13.84 15.67 8.04
CA ALA A 157 14.27 15.73 6.64
C ALA A 157 13.76 17.01 5.94
N CYS A 158 12.57 17.51 6.31
CA CYS A 158 11.99 18.75 5.79
C CYS A 158 12.01 19.89 6.81
N ARG A 159 13.20 20.42 7.15
CA ARG A 159 13.29 21.74 7.80
C ARG A 159 13.77 22.78 6.79
N ALA A 160 12.85 23.25 5.94
CA ALA A 160 13.08 24.49 5.20
C ALA A 160 13.22 25.63 6.23
N ARG A 161 14.42 26.18 6.39
CA ARG A 161 14.57 27.48 7.08
C ARG A 161 13.80 28.49 6.23
N ARG A 162 12.77 29.10 6.80
CA ARG A 162 12.25 30.38 6.30
C ARG A 162 13.39 31.39 6.41
N THR A 163 13.93 31.81 5.28
CA THR A 163 14.67 33.07 5.12
C THR A 163 13.69 34.17 4.76
#